data_AF-A0A9W9JA22-F1
#
_entry.id   AF-A0A9W9JA22-F1
#
_cell.length_a   1.000
_cell.length_b   1.000
_cell.length_c   1.000
_cell.angle_alpha   90.00
_cell.angle_beta   90.00
_cell.angle_gamma   90.00
#
_symmetry.space_group_name_H-M   'P 1'
#
loop_
_entity.id
_entity.type
_entity.pdbx_description
1 polymer ?
#
loop_
_entity_poly.entity_id
_entity_poly.type
_entity_poly.pdbx_seq_one_letter_code
_entity_poly.pdbx_strand_id
1 'polypeptide(L)'
;MVPGFKLMAVVLYGDPRHMPNQTYKVGDVVATATDEQLLALFAYANRLHDFCDAAGTNLSAHMAYATIWDNTAYSWVVNMLQK
;
A
#
# COMPACT_ATOMS: atom_id res chain seq x y z
N MET A 1 -20.03 -22.52 0.23
CA MET A 1 -19.59 -21.18 0.65
C MET A 1 -18.85 -21.32 1.96
N VAL A 2 -17.57 -20.96 2.01
CA VAL A 2 -16.81 -20.91 3.27
C VAL A 2 -17.18 -19.60 3.98
N PRO A 3 -17.47 -19.57 5.29
CA PRO A 3 -17.84 -18.35 6.00
C PRO A 3 -16.80 -17.22 5.87
N GLY A 4 -17.28 -16.02 5.52
CA GLY A 4 -16.89 -14.73 6.13
C GLY A 4 -15.40 -14.36 6.28
N PHE A 5 -14.62 -14.33 5.19
CA PHE A 5 -13.29 -13.71 5.25
C PHE A 5 -13.41 -12.17 5.37
N LYS A 6 -13.04 -11.61 6.54
CA LYS A 6 -12.93 -10.16 6.75
C LYS A 6 -11.50 -9.73 6.47
N LEU A 7 -11.27 -9.07 5.34
CA LEU A 7 -9.99 -8.41 5.07
C LEU A 7 -9.81 -7.23 6.02
N MET A 8 -8.82 -7.30 6.91
CA MET A 8 -8.58 -6.30 7.95
C MET A 8 -7.59 -5.21 7.53
N ALA A 9 -6.54 -5.61 6.81
CA ALA A 9 -5.45 -4.74 6.40
C ALA A 9 -4.78 -5.28 5.14
N VAL A 10 -4.34 -4.38 4.27
CA VAL A 10 -3.55 -4.61 3.07
C VAL A 10 -2.33 -3.70 3.15
N VAL A 11 -1.15 -4.28 3.03
CA VAL A 11 0.10 -3.52 2.91
C VAL A 11 0.66 -3.81 1.52
N LEU A 12 1.00 -2.75 0.80
CA LEU A 12 1.66 -2.82 -0.50
C LEU A 12 3.02 -2.15 -0.41
N TYR A 13 4.03 -2.75 -1.03
CA TYR A 13 5.37 -2.20 -1.16
C TYR A 13 5.68 -2.03 -2.64
N GLY A 14 6.01 -0.81 -3.06
CA GLY A 14 6.41 -0.51 -4.43
C GLY A 14 5.31 -0.75 -5.46
N ASP A 15 4.03 -0.53 -5.10
CA ASP A 15 2.94 -0.71 -6.06
C ASP A 15 3.13 0.27 -7.24
N PRO A 16 3.24 -0.22 -8.50
CA PRO A 16 3.30 0.65 -9.66
C PRO A 16 2.03 1.50 -9.84
N ARG A 17 0.98 1.25 -9.06
CA ARG A 17 -0.27 2.02 -9.04
C ARG A 17 -0.30 3.15 -7.99
N HIS A 18 0.84 3.46 -7.37
CA HIS A 18 0.97 4.59 -6.46
C HIS A 18 0.78 5.92 -7.20
N MET A 19 -0.26 6.69 -6.84
CA MET A 19 -0.69 7.91 -7.54
C MET A 19 -0.97 9.06 -6.56
N PRO A 20 -0.87 10.33 -7.01
CA PRO A 20 -1.33 11.47 -6.23
C PRO A 20 -2.80 11.29 -5.83
N ASN A 21 -3.16 11.75 -4.62
CA ASN A 21 -4.51 11.75 -4.05
C ASN A 21 -5.05 10.41 -3.50
N GLN A 22 -4.23 9.36 -3.47
CA GLN A 22 -4.55 8.17 -2.68
C GLN A 22 -4.36 8.46 -1.19
N THR A 23 -5.43 8.35 -0.40
CA THR A 23 -5.39 8.65 1.06
C THR A 23 -4.59 7.62 1.86
N TYR A 24 -4.29 6.47 1.25
CA TYR A 24 -3.56 5.35 1.81
C TYR A 24 -2.07 5.33 1.43
N LYS A 25 -1.59 6.35 0.73
CA LYS A 25 -0.24 6.40 0.20
C LYS A 25 0.75 6.84 1.29
N VAL A 26 1.91 6.18 1.32
CA VAL A 26 3.07 6.58 2.10
C VAL A 26 4.24 6.70 1.14
N GLY A 27 4.84 7.89 1.11
CA GLY A 27 5.87 8.24 0.15
C GLY A 27 5.47 9.34 -0.82
N ASP A 28 6.44 9.82 -1.59
CA ASP A 28 6.33 11.01 -2.44
C ASP A 28 6.45 10.74 -3.94
N VAL A 29 6.79 9.51 -4.34
CA VAL A 29 6.93 9.14 -5.74
C VAL A 29 5.57 8.94 -6.39
N VAL A 30 5.51 9.17 -7.70
CA VAL A 30 4.33 8.92 -8.53
C VAL A 30 4.68 7.88 -9.59
N ALA A 31 3.82 6.88 -9.74
CA ALA A 31 3.93 5.82 -10.73
C ALA A 31 2.80 5.94 -11.78
N THR A 32 2.19 4.84 -12.22
CA THR A 32 1.17 4.86 -13.27
C THR A 32 0.10 3.80 -13.04
N ALA A 33 -1.17 4.24 -12.98
CA ALA A 33 -2.33 3.38 -12.84
C ALA A 33 -3.42 3.75 -13.86
N THR A 34 -4.27 2.78 -14.21
CA THR A 34 -5.54 3.06 -14.90
C THR A 34 -6.62 3.45 -13.89
N ASP A 35 -7.67 4.15 -14.36
CA ASP A 35 -8.80 4.53 -13.51
C ASP A 35 -9.48 3.31 -12.86
N GLU A 36 -9.59 2.20 -13.59
CA GLU A 36 -10.16 0.94 -13.07
C GLU A 36 -9.31 0.35 -11.94
N GLN A 37 -7.99 0.39 -12.08
CA GLN A 37 -7.07 -0.06 -11.02
C GLN A 37 -7.19 0.83 -9.77
N LEU A 38 -7.30 2.15 -9.96
CA LEU A 38 -7.48 3.09 -8.86
C LEU A 38 -8.82 2.87 -8.15
N LEU A 39 -9.91 2.72 -8.90
CA LEU A 39 -11.24 2.42 -8.35
C LEU A 39 -11.22 1.15 -7.50
N ALA A 40 -10.57 0.08 -7.98
CA ALA A 40 -10.44 -1.16 -7.24
C ALA A 40 -9.67 -0.97 -5.91
N LEU A 41 -8.59 -0.19 -5.91
CA LEU A 41 -7.82 0.10 -4.69
C LEU A 41 -8.57 1.02 -3.72
N PHE A 42 -9.30 2.02 -4.24
CA PHE A 42 -10.08 2.94 -3.41
C PHE A 42 -11.20 2.25 -2.63
N ALA A 43 -11.72 1.11 -3.12
CA ALA A 43 -12.66 0.29 -2.37
C ALA A 43 -12.10 -0.22 -1.02
N TYR A 44 -10.77 -0.24 -0.88
CA TYR A 44 -10.05 -0.67 0.32
C TYR A 44 -9.29 0.47 1.00
N ALA A 45 -9.54 1.74 0.64
CA ALA A 45 -8.75 2.88 1.08
C ALA A 45 -8.61 3.03 2.60
N ASN A 46 -9.60 2.57 3.36
CA ASN A 46 -9.60 2.59 4.82
C ASN A 46 -8.84 1.40 5.47
N ARG A 47 -8.38 0.44 4.68
CA ARG A 47 -7.69 -0.78 5.10
C ARG A 47 -6.46 -1.06 4.24
N LEU A 48 -5.97 -0.08 3.52
CA LEU A 48 -4.82 -0.20 2.63
C LEU A 48 -3.76 0.79 3.06
N HIS A 49 -2.50 0.38 2.96
CA HIS A 49 -1.33 1.23 3.17
C HIS A 49 -0.32 0.88 2.08
N ASP A 50 -0.01 1.83 1.20
CA ASP A 50 0.86 1.63 0.05
C ASP A 50 2.13 2.47 0.19
N PHE A 51 3.27 1.79 0.35
CA PHE A 51 4.58 2.41 0.52
C PHE A 51 5.34 2.43 -0.80
N CYS A 52 5.63 3.61 -1.35
CA CYS A 52 6.39 3.75 -2.59
C CYS A 52 7.22 5.05 -2.62
N ASP A 53 8.55 4.88 -2.64
CA ASP A 53 9.55 5.97 -2.67
C ASP A 53 10.63 5.76 -3.76
N ALA A 54 10.56 4.65 -4.50
CA ALA A 54 11.49 4.34 -5.57
C ALA A 54 10.91 4.79 -6.92
N ALA A 55 11.41 5.91 -7.44
CA ALA A 55 11.07 6.37 -8.78
C ALA A 55 11.87 5.62 -9.87
N GLY A 56 11.22 5.35 -11.00
CA GLY A 56 11.87 4.85 -12.21
C GLY A 56 12.58 3.50 -12.02
N THR A 57 13.88 3.46 -12.30
CA THR A 57 14.69 2.22 -12.32
C THR A 57 15.58 2.04 -11.08
N ASN A 58 15.33 2.77 -9.97
CA ASN A 58 16.12 2.61 -8.75
C ASN A 58 15.78 1.30 -8.02
N LEU A 59 16.35 0.20 -8.51
CA LEU A 59 16.11 -1.15 -7.99
C LEU A 59 16.54 -1.29 -6.53
N SER A 60 17.65 -0.67 -6.13
CA SER A 60 18.12 -0.74 -4.74
C SER A 60 17.13 -0.14 -3.76
N ALA A 61 16.51 1.00 -4.10
CA ALA A 61 15.45 1.58 -3.28
C ALA A 61 14.19 0.69 -3.27
N HIS A 62 13.80 0.14 -4.43
CA HIS A 62 12.64 -0.74 -4.55
C HIS A 62 12.77 -2.02 -3.72
N MET A 63 13.99 -2.58 -3.63
CA MET A 63 14.27 -3.79 -2.84
C MET A 63 14.38 -3.52 -1.32
N ALA A 64 14.49 -2.25 -0.91
CA ALA A 64 14.74 -1.88 0.48
C ALA A 64 13.46 -1.64 1.30
N TYR A 65 12.27 -1.70 0.71
CA TYR A 65 11.03 -1.30 1.38
C TYR A 65 10.74 -2.05 2.68
N ALA A 66 10.94 -3.37 2.70
CA ALA A 66 10.72 -4.14 3.93
C ALA A 66 11.65 -3.63 5.05
N THR A 67 12.95 -3.48 4.76
CA THR A 67 13.93 -2.94 5.70
C THR A 67 13.58 -1.55 6.23
N ILE A 68 13.01 -0.69 5.37
CA ILE A 68 12.69 0.71 5.74
C ILE A 68 11.34 0.79 6.48
N TRP A 69 10.33 0.05 6.02
CA TRP A 69 8.93 0.31 6.37
C TRP A 69 8.27 -0.80 7.20
N ASP A 70 8.89 -1.98 7.40
CA ASP A 70 8.25 -3.09 8.13
C ASP A 70 7.80 -2.71 9.53
N ASN A 71 8.58 -1.94 10.30
CA ASN A 71 8.18 -1.52 11.64
C ASN A 71 6.94 -0.62 11.62
N THR A 72 6.85 0.26 10.62
CA THR A 72 5.72 1.17 10.42
C THR A 72 4.48 0.39 9.96
N ALA A 73 4.65 -0.49 8.98
CA ALA A 73 3.58 -1.36 8.49
C ALA A 73 3.06 -2.29 9.59
N TYR A 74 3.95 -2.92 10.36
CA TYR A 74 3.62 -3.78 11.49
C TYR A 74 2.75 -3.03 12.51
N SER A 75 3.21 -1.85 12.94
CA SER A 75 2.48 -1.03 13.92
C SER A 75 1.08 -0.66 13.41
N TRP A 76 0.96 -0.31 12.13
CA TRP A 76 -0.32 0.00 11.50
C TRP A 76 -1.24 -1.24 11.40
N VAL A 77 -0.72 -2.39 10.96
CA VAL A 77 -1.50 -3.64 10.89
C VAL A 77 -2.00 -4.05 12.26
N VAL A 78 -1.15 -4.01 13.30
CA VAL A 78 -1.57 -4.30 14.68
C VAL A 78 -2.71 -3.39 15.13
N ASN A 79 -2.64 -2.09 14.82
CA ASN A 79 -3.72 -1.16 15.11
C ASN A 79 -5.02 -1.51 14.35
N MET A 80 -4.93 -1.93 13.10
CA MET A 80 -6.09 -2.33 12.29
C MET A 80 -6.76 -3.61 12.82
N LEU A 81 -5.99 -4.55 13.36
CA LEU A 81 -6.52 -5.79 13.95
C LEU A 81 -7.27 -5.58 15.27
N GLN A 82 -7.05 -4.44 15.94
CA GLN A 82 -7.70 -4.09 17.20
C GLN A 82 -9.03 -3.34 17.00
N LYS A 83 -9.46 -3.10 15.75
CA LYS A 83 -10.70 -2.39 15.36
C LYS A 83 -11.80 -3.35 14.91
#